data_AF-A0A7S3IA67-F1
#
_entry.id   AF-A0A7S3IA67-F1
#
_cell.length_a   1.000
_cell.length_b   1.000
_cell.length_c   1.000
_cell.angle_alpha   90.00
_cell.angle_beta   90.00
_cell.angle_gamma   90.00
#
_symmetry.space_group_name_H-M   'P 1'
#
loop_
_entity.id
_entity.type
_entity.pdbx_description
1 polymer ?
#
loop_
_entity_poly.entity_id
_entity_poly.type
_entity_poly.pdbx_seq_one_letter_code
_entity_poly.pdbx_strand_id
1 'polypeptide(L)'
;INASALTKYLIAQDWWNIYSALDSDCNSPGPIDNSKLFQNLTNDMKYAQLKQDLLENTHFVSVPEELWKSLVDYFGGGPEVEVFYQKGIPDLGPVTVEVRILGNFAEFPPETNFC
;
A
#
# COMPACT_ATOMS: atom_id res chain seq x y z
N ILE A 1 1.49 26.46 -13.70
CA ILE A 1 1.48 25.06 -14.17
C ILE A 1 1.31 24.22 -12.91
N ASN A 2 0.11 23.73 -12.62
CA ASN A 2 -0.10 22.88 -11.44
C ASN A 2 0.64 21.56 -11.70
N ALA A 3 1.75 21.35 -11.00
CA ALA A 3 2.39 20.05 -10.97
C ALA A 3 1.42 19.11 -10.23
N SER A 4 0.64 18.33 -10.98
CA SER A 4 -0.22 17.30 -10.40
C SER A 4 0.68 16.29 -9.69
N ALA A 5 0.72 16.34 -8.37
CA ALA A 5 1.31 15.28 -7.56
C ALA A 5 0.55 13.98 -7.87
N LEU A 6 1.27 12.90 -8.17
CA LEU A 6 0.66 11.58 -8.35
C LEU A 6 0.70 10.87 -7.00
N THR A 7 -0.47 10.72 -6.38
CA THR A 7 -0.62 9.89 -5.17
C THR A 7 -0.71 8.42 -5.56
N LYS A 8 0.11 7.60 -4.93
CA LYS A 8 0.05 6.13 -5.03
C LYS A 8 0.06 5.52 -3.64
N TYR A 9 -0.28 4.23 -3.58
CA TYR A 9 -0.27 3.45 -2.34
C TYR A 9 0.65 2.25 -2.47
N LEU A 10 1.32 1.90 -1.39
CA LEU A 10 2.16 0.71 -1.35
C LEU A 10 1.36 -0.49 -0.85
N ILE A 11 1.51 -1.60 -1.56
CA ILE A 11 1.01 -2.92 -1.16
C ILE A 11 2.21 -3.86 -1.04
N ALA A 12 2.30 -4.60 0.06
CA ALA A 12 3.35 -5.60 0.23
C ALA A 12 3.32 -6.64 -0.90
N GLN A 13 4.50 -6.93 -1.46
CA GLN A 13 4.63 -7.84 -2.60
C GLN A 13 4.05 -9.23 -2.31
N ASP A 14 4.19 -9.71 -1.08
CA ASP A 14 3.69 -11.03 -0.67
C ASP A 14 2.17 -11.13 -0.79
N TRP A 15 1.43 -10.11 -0.35
CA TRP A 15 -0.03 -10.05 -0.49
C TRP A 15 -0.41 -9.93 -1.97
N TRP A 16 0.29 -9.07 -2.71
CA TRP A 16 0.06 -8.87 -4.13
C TRP A 16 0.26 -10.14 -4.98
N ASN A 17 1.25 -10.97 -4.63
CA ASN A 17 1.50 -12.24 -5.29
C ASN A 17 0.33 -13.22 -5.13
N ILE A 18 -0.32 -13.24 -3.96
CA ILE A 18 -1.50 -14.08 -3.74
C ILE A 18 -2.69 -13.53 -4.54
N TYR A 19 -2.92 -12.21 -4.45
CA TYR A 19 -3.98 -11.53 -5.22
C TYR A 19 -3.85 -11.74 -6.73
N SER A 20 -2.63 -11.64 -7.27
CA SER A 20 -2.39 -11.80 -8.72
C SER A 20 -2.42 -13.25 -9.20
N ALA A 21 -2.25 -14.21 -8.29
CA ALA A 21 -2.35 -15.64 -8.56
C ALA A 21 -3.76 -16.20 -8.28
N LEU A 22 -4.75 -15.34 -8.03
CA LEU A 22 -6.15 -15.71 -7.89
C LEU A 22 -6.68 -16.29 -9.20
N ASP A 23 -6.59 -17.61 -9.34
CA ASP A 23 -7.55 -18.36 -10.13
C ASP A 23 -8.81 -18.56 -9.27
N SER A 24 -9.97 -18.57 -9.91
CA SER A 24 -11.34 -18.54 -9.35
C SER A 24 -11.71 -19.59 -8.27
N ASP A 25 -10.77 -20.39 -7.78
CA ASP A 25 -10.93 -21.37 -6.71
C ASP A 25 -10.55 -20.79 -5.34
N CYS A 26 -11.56 -20.41 -4.55
CA CYS A 26 -11.66 -20.22 -3.07
C CYS A 26 -10.49 -19.64 -2.24
N ASN A 27 -9.35 -19.30 -2.80
CA ASN A 27 -8.18 -18.82 -2.06
C ASN A 27 -8.18 -17.31 -2.02
N SER A 28 -9.08 -16.68 -1.25
CA SER A 28 -9.00 -15.24 -1.02
C SER A 28 -7.64 -14.86 -0.40
N PRO A 29 -6.98 -13.75 -0.82
CA PRO A 29 -5.72 -13.32 -0.24
C PRO A 29 -5.87 -12.86 1.22
N GLY A 30 -7.12 -12.76 1.71
CA GLY A 30 -7.43 -12.20 3.01
C GLY A 30 -7.18 -10.68 3.05
N PRO A 31 -7.24 -10.07 4.24
CA PRO A 31 -7.00 -8.65 4.42
C PRO A 31 -5.62 -8.22 3.90
N ILE A 32 -5.53 -7.03 3.33
CA ILE A 32 -4.24 -6.46 2.90
C ILE A 32 -3.32 -6.38 4.12
N ASP A 33 -2.12 -6.96 4.03
CA ASP A 33 -1.12 -6.93 5.09
C ASP A 33 0.16 -6.21 4.64
N ASN A 34 0.32 -4.97 5.10
CA ASN A 34 1.51 -4.16 4.83
C ASN A 34 2.58 -4.25 5.93
N SER A 35 2.40 -5.10 6.94
CA SER A 35 3.29 -5.16 8.12
C SER A 35 4.77 -5.38 7.78
N LYS A 36 5.05 -6.15 6.72
CA LYS A 36 6.42 -6.47 6.29
C LYS A 36 7.20 -5.27 5.72
N LEU A 37 6.50 -4.19 5.35
CA LEU A 37 7.14 -2.97 4.85
C LEU A 37 7.80 -2.16 5.96
N PHE A 38 7.45 -2.41 7.22
CA PHE A 38 7.89 -1.63 8.35
C PHE A 38 9.06 -2.30 9.09
N GLN A 39 9.97 -1.48 9.61
CA GLN A 39 11.07 -1.96 10.44
C GLN A 39 10.62 -2.23 11.88
N ASN A 40 9.69 -1.42 12.39
CA ASN A 40 9.06 -1.59 13.69
C ASN A 40 7.56 -1.33 13.54
N LEU A 41 6.74 -2.36 13.74
CA LEU A 41 5.32 -2.16 14.03
C LEU A 41 5.20 -1.87 15.52
N THR A 42 4.59 -0.74 15.85
CA THR A 42 4.08 -0.49 17.20
C THR A 42 2.56 -0.43 17.12
N ASN A 43 1.87 -0.63 18.24
CA ASN A 43 0.41 -0.46 18.31
C ASN A 43 -0.05 0.93 17.87
N ASP A 44 0.87 1.89 17.83
CA ASP A 44 0.63 3.23 17.33
C ASP A 44 1.30 3.42 15.96
N MET A 45 0.48 3.43 14.91
CA MET A 45 0.94 3.59 13.53
C MET A 45 1.68 4.91 13.28
N LYS A 46 1.52 5.92 14.15
CA LYS A 46 2.24 7.20 14.03
C LYS A 46 3.75 7.09 14.25
N TYR A 47 4.21 6.02 14.91
CA TYR A 47 5.63 5.74 15.14
C TYR A 47 6.17 4.65 14.22
N ALA A 48 5.32 4.07 13.37
CA ALA A 48 5.76 3.08 12.42
C ALA A 48 6.73 3.71 11.41
N GLN A 49 7.79 3.00 11.08
CA GLN A 49 8.80 3.45 10.11
C GLN A 49 8.94 2.40 9.03
N LEU A 50 8.91 2.84 7.77
CA LEU A 50 9.23 1.97 6.64
C LEU A 50 10.70 1.56 6.68
N LYS A 51 10.97 0.36 6.18
CA LYS A 51 12.34 -0.08 5.93
C LYS A 51 12.99 0.82 4.87
N GLN A 52 14.27 1.11 5.03
CA GLN A 52 15.00 2.03 4.13
C GLN A 52 15.40 1.39 2.80
N ASP A 53 15.38 0.06 2.73
CA ASP A 53 15.81 -0.78 1.60
C ASP A 53 14.65 -1.41 0.83
N LEU A 54 13.46 -0.80 0.89
CA LEU A 54 12.30 -1.25 0.12
C LEU A 54 12.53 -1.02 -1.38
N LEU A 55 12.30 -2.06 -2.18
CA LEU A 55 12.47 -2.04 -3.63
C LEU A 55 11.13 -2.41 -4.27
N GLU A 56 10.70 -1.62 -5.26
CA GLU A 56 9.47 -1.89 -6.00
C GLU A 56 9.60 -3.21 -6.79
N ASN A 57 8.53 -3.99 -6.83
CA ASN A 57 8.43 -5.36 -7.39
C ASN A 57 9.23 -6.44 -6.63
N THR A 58 9.94 -6.09 -5.56
CA THR A 58 10.62 -7.05 -4.68
C THR A 58 9.97 -7.07 -3.31
N HIS A 59 9.76 -5.89 -2.72
CA HIS A 59 9.21 -5.73 -1.37
C HIS A 59 7.78 -5.17 -1.41
N PHE A 60 7.46 -4.33 -2.39
CA PHE A 60 6.15 -3.72 -2.55
C PHE A 60 5.79 -3.45 -4.02
N VAL A 61 4.51 -3.23 -4.29
CA VAL A 61 3.99 -2.67 -5.54
C VAL A 61 3.34 -1.32 -5.26
N SER A 62 3.55 -0.33 -6.13
CA SER A 62 2.80 0.94 -6.07
C SER A 62 1.54 0.88 -6.94
N VAL A 63 0.39 1.18 -6.36
CA VAL A 63 -0.91 1.19 -7.06
C VAL A 63 -1.52 2.59 -7.06
N PRO A 64 -2.34 2.96 -8.08
CA PRO A 64 -3.09 4.21 -8.05
C PRO A 64 -4.15 4.21 -6.95
N GLU A 65 -4.55 5.39 -6.49
CA GLU A 65 -5.56 5.60 -5.44
C GLU A 65 -6.87 4.86 -5.71
N GLU A 66 -7.35 4.86 -6.94
CA GLU A 66 -8.60 4.18 -7.34
C GLU A 66 -8.53 2.67 -7.11
N LEU A 67 -7.40 2.05 -7.46
CA LEU A 67 -7.19 0.61 -7.25
C LEU A 67 -7.03 0.31 -5.76
N TRP A 68 -6.29 1.14 -5.02
CA TRP A 68 -6.18 0.99 -3.56
C TRP A 68 -7.55 1.00 -2.88
N LYS A 69 -8.39 1.99 -3.16
CA LYS A 69 -9.74 2.08 -2.60
C LYS A 69 -10.57 0.85 -2.93
N SER A 70 -10.51 0.38 -4.17
CA SER A 70 -11.21 -0.84 -4.58
C SER A 70 -10.73 -2.05 -3.78
N LEU A 71 -9.42 -2.26 -3.67
CA LEU A 71 -8.86 -3.39 -2.92
C LEU A 71 -9.21 -3.34 -1.43
N VAL A 72 -9.19 -2.17 -0.81
CA VAL A 72 -9.59 -2.01 0.59
C VAL A 72 -11.09 -2.24 0.78
N ASP A 73 -11.95 -1.82 -0.15
CA ASP A 73 -13.40 -2.05 -0.09
C ASP A 73 -13.73 -3.55 -0.17
N TYR A 74 -13.02 -4.30 -1.01
CA TYR A 74 -13.23 -5.74 -1.19
C TYR A 74 -12.55 -6.62 -0.11
N PHE A 75 -11.33 -6.29 0.29
CA PHE A 75 -10.50 -7.15 1.15
C PHE A 75 -10.28 -6.58 2.56
N GLY A 76 -10.47 -5.28 2.76
CA GLY A 76 -10.10 -4.59 4.01
C GLY A 76 -8.59 -4.65 4.29
N GLY A 77 -8.22 -4.50 5.56
CA GLY A 77 -6.83 -4.63 6.03
C GLY A 77 -6.07 -3.31 6.17
N GLY A 78 -4.75 -3.36 6.08
CA GLY A 78 -3.87 -2.21 6.26
C GLY A 78 -2.49 -2.62 6.82
N PRO A 79 -1.70 -1.65 7.32
CA PRO A 79 -1.96 -0.20 7.33
C PRO A 79 -1.80 0.47 5.95
N GLU A 80 -2.50 1.59 5.76
CA GLU A 80 -2.39 2.44 4.58
C GLU A 80 -1.03 3.17 4.51
N VAL A 81 -0.34 3.01 3.38
CA VAL A 81 0.95 3.65 3.09
C VAL A 81 0.82 4.46 1.81
N GLU A 82 0.61 5.77 1.98
CA GLU A 82 0.44 6.73 0.90
C GLU A 82 1.80 7.31 0.50
N VAL A 83 2.03 7.45 -0.81
CA VAL A 83 3.26 7.95 -1.39
C VAL A 83 2.94 9.02 -2.42
N PHE A 84 3.45 10.23 -2.19
CA PHE A 84 3.32 11.35 -3.09
C PHE A 84 4.55 11.47 -3.97
N TYR A 85 4.36 11.29 -5.28
CA TYR A 85 5.39 11.57 -6.26
C TYR A 85 5.25 13.02 -6.72
N GLN A 86 6.13 13.88 -6.22
CA GLN A 86 6.27 15.21 -6.81
C GLN A 86 7.14 15.09 -8.06
N LYS A 87 6.57 15.35 -9.24
CA LYS A 87 7.33 15.40 -10.48
C LYS A 87 8.45 16.44 -10.34
N GLY A 88 9.66 15.96 -10.09
CA GLY A 88 10.84 16.81 -10.03
C GLY A 88 11.07 17.51 -11.36
N ILE A 89 11.64 18.72 -11.30
CA ILE A 89 12.32 19.28 -12.46
C ILE A 89 13.56 18.39 -12.67
N PRO A 90 13.75 17.76 -13.84
CA PRO A 90 14.83 16.80 -14.09
C PRO A 90 16.23 17.30 -13.71
N ASP A 91 16.42 18.63 -13.70
CA ASP A 91 17.70 19.30 -13.50
C ASP A 91 17.95 19.80 -12.05
N LEU A 92 17.00 19.65 -11.11
CA LEU A 92 17.11 20.23 -9.77
C LEU A 92 17.20 19.22 -8.62
N GLY A 93 17.20 17.91 -8.91
CA GLY A 93 17.42 16.87 -7.92
C GLY A 93 16.41 15.72 -8.01
N PRO A 94 16.56 14.70 -7.15
CA PRO A 94 15.66 13.54 -7.15
C PRO A 94 14.21 13.99 -6.93
N VAL A 95 13.28 13.30 -7.60
CA VAL A 95 11.85 13.36 -7.31
C VAL A 95 11.68 13.25 -5.80
N THR A 96 11.16 14.30 -5.16
CA THR A 96 10.89 14.24 -3.73
C THR A 96 9.68 13.36 -3.52
N VAL A 97 9.88 12.24 -2.82
CA VAL A 97 8.85 11.28 -2.49
C VAL A 97 8.47 11.51 -1.04
N GLU A 98 7.31 12.11 -0.80
CA GLU A 98 6.77 12.21 0.55
C GLU A 98 5.97 10.94 0.84
N VAL A 99 6.28 10.26 1.95
CA VAL A 99 5.57 9.05 2.37
C VAL A 99 4.78 9.36 3.64
N ARG A 100 3.49 9.04 3.62
CA ARG A 100 2.57 9.24 4.74
C ARG A 100 1.94 7.90 5.13
N ILE A 101 2.08 7.55 6.40
CA ILE A 101 1.44 6.38 6.98
C ILE A 101 0.13 6.87 7.58
N LEU A 102 -0.99 6.55 6.93
CA LEU A 102 -2.32 7.06 7.28
C LEU A 102 -3.01 6.24 8.36
N GLY A 103 -2.57 4.99 8.57
CA GLY A 103 -2.67 4.32 9.86
C GLY A 103 -4.08 4.13 10.40
N ASN A 104 -4.98 3.53 9.63
CA ASN A 104 -6.10 2.75 10.18
C ASN A 104 -6.01 1.33 9.62
N PHE A 105 -6.08 0.32 10.48
CA PHE A 105 -6.49 -1.02 10.03
C PHE A 105 -7.95 -0.84 9.59
N ALA A 106 -8.25 -0.96 8.30
CA ALA A 106 -9.62 -0.88 7.83
C ALA A 106 -10.42 -1.96 8.58
N GLU A 107 -11.44 -1.52 9.34
CA GLU A 107 -12.36 -2.43 9.99
C GLU A 107 -13.01 -3.28 8.90
N PHE A 108 -12.97 -4.59 9.11
CA PHE A 108 -13.49 -5.57 8.18
C PHE A 108 -14.97 -5.27 7.89
N PRO A 109 -15.41 -5.13 6.63
CA PRO A 109 -16.84 -5.06 6.34
C PRO A 109 -17.47 -6.38 6.83
N PRO A 110 -18.50 -6.34 7.69
CA PRO A 110 -18.96 -7.52 8.44
C PRO A 110 -19.54 -8.66 7.58
N GLU A 111 -19.56 -8.59 6.24
CA GLU A 111 -20.21 -9.58 5.38
C GLU A 111 -19.49 -9.87 4.05
N THR A 112 -18.16 -9.92 3.99
CA THR A 112 -17.51 -10.58 2.85
C THR A 112 -17.52 -12.09 3.09
N ASN A 113 -18.52 -12.77 2.51
CA ASN A 113 -18.49 -14.22 2.34
C ASN A 113 -17.30 -14.56 1.42
N PHE A 114 -16.13 -14.72 2.02
CA PHE A 114 -15.11 -15.58 1.43
C PHE A 114 -15.69 -17.00 1.44
N CYS A 115 -15.54 -17.72 0.33
CA CYS A 115 -15.96 -19.11 0.21
C CYS A 115 -15.43 -19.98 1.37
#